data_AF-A0A927LN58-F1
#
_entry.id   AF-A0A927LN58-F1
#
_cell.length_a   1.000
_cell.length_b   1.000
_cell.length_c   1.000
_cell.angle_alpha   90.00
_cell.angle_beta   90.00
_cell.angle_gamma   90.00
#
_symmetry.space_group_name_H-M   'P 1'
#
loop_
_entity.id
_entity.type
_entity.pdbx_description
1 polymer ?
#
loop_
_entity_poly.entity_id
_entity_poly.type
_entity_poly.pdbx_seq_one_letter_code
_entity_poly.pdbx_strand_id
1 'polypeptide(L)'
;MLRKLFLNVEQKISSSMFQGVHHPMPVKERFELIMSNYIEFILNHKDEFLFYEQFCNSPLVENLYLEDSSMMFQPFYKLIEEGKEQKLLKDYDTMLMLVLIYAPVTELAKQYYRREFEFNDKNVKDLIQSSWDAVKA
;
A
#
# COMPACT_ATOMS: atom_id res chain seq x y z
N MET A 1 19.05 16.08 -1.57
CA MET A 1 18.07 16.38 -0.50
C MET A 1 16.74 15.67 -0.75
N LEU A 2 16.06 15.87 -1.89
CA LEU A 2 14.77 15.22 -2.18
C LEU A 2 14.81 13.69 -2.15
N ARG A 3 15.87 13.06 -2.67
CA ARG A 3 16.03 11.59 -2.58
C ARG A 3 16.08 11.06 -1.14
N LYS A 4 16.82 11.75 -0.27
CA LYS A 4 16.90 11.38 1.15
C LYS A 4 15.54 11.56 1.83
N LEU A 5 14.83 12.63 1.49
CA LEU A 5 13.46 12.84 1.97
C LEU A 5 12.52 11.73 1.46
N PHE A 6 12.64 11.32 0.19
CA PHE A 6 11.90 10.21 -0.39
C PHE A 6 12.11 8.91 0.37
N LEU A 7 13.37 8.50 0.59
CA LEU A 7 13.68 7.29 1.35
C LEU A 7 13.17 7.36 2.81
N ASN A 8 13.26 8.52 3.46
CA ASN A 8 12.73 8.71 4.81
C ASN A 8 11.19 8.56 4.83
N VAL A 9 10.51 9.12 3.83
CA VAL A 9 9.05 9.03 3.72
C VAL A 9 8.63 7.60 3.37
N GLU A 10 9.32 6.94 2.44
CA GLU A 10 9.11 5.54 2.08
C GLU A 10 9.26 4.61 3.30
N GLN A 11 10.31 4.82 4.11
CA GLN A 11 10.52 4.08 5.34
C GLN A 11 9.40 4.32 6.36
N LYS A 12 8.91 5.56 6.48
CA LYS A 12 7.80 5.91 7.37
C LYS A 12 6.50 5.25 6.91
N ILE A 13 6.22 5.26 5.61
CA ILE A 13 5.06 4.58 5.00
C ILE A 13 5.13 3.09 5.32
N SER A 14 6.24 2.43 4.96
CA SER A 14 6.43 0.99 5.17
C SER A 14 6.29 0.60 6.64
N SER A 15 6.95 1.33 7.54
CA SER A 15 6.89 1.04 8.98
C SER A 15 5.47 1.15 9.54
N SER A 16 4.71 2.15 9.08
CA SER A 16 3.31 2.34 9.48
C SER A 16 2.42 1.22 8.94
N MET A 17 2.59 0.86 7.67
CA MET A 17 1.80 -0.19 7.02
C MET A 17 1.95 -1.56 7.70
N PHE A 18 3.16 -1.94 8.09
CA PHE A 18 3.42 -3.25 8.70
C PHE A 18 3.31 -3.26 10.23
N GLN A 19 2.89 -2.16 10.85
CA GLN A 19 2.72 -2.09 12.29
C GLN A 19 1.69 -3.13 12.78
N GLY A 20 2.08 -3.93 13.77
CA GLY A 20 1.21 -4.96 14.36
C GLY A 20 1.03 -6.21 13.50
N VAL A 21 1.56 -6.26 12.28
CA VAL A 21 1.53 -7.44 11.41
C VAL A 21 2.56 -8.45 11.91
N HIS A 22 2.12 -9.64 12.29
CA HIS A 22 3.00 -10.69 12.80
C HIS A 22 2.54 -12.08 12.37
N HIS A 23 3.40 -13.07 12.59
CA HIS A 23 3.06 -14.48 12.44
C HIS A 23 2.95 -15.11 13.84
N PRO A 24 1.95 -15.98 14.13
CA PRO A 24 0.91 -16.47 13.23
C PRO A 24 -0.30 -15.52 13.16
N MET A 25 -0.67 -15.08 11.97
CA MET A 25 -1.94 -14.42 11.65
C MET A 25 -2.38 -14.90 10.25
N PRO A 26 -3.67 -15.09 9.95
CA PRO A 26 -4.12 -15.46 8.61
C PRO A 26 -3.77 -14.42 7.54
N VAL A 27 -3.57 -14.85 6.28
CA VAL A 27 -3.24 -13.97 5.14
C VAL A 27 -4.25 -12.83 5.01
N LYS A 28 -5.55 -13.13 5.08
CA LYS A 28 -6.61 -12.14 4.96
C LYS A 28 -6.56 -11.11 6.10
N GLU A 29 -6.36 -11.54 7.33
CA GLU A 29 -6.30 -10.62 8.48
C GLU A 29 -5.09 -9.68 8.38
N ARG A 30 -3.93 -10.19 7.97
CA ARG A 30 -2.74 -9.35 7.72
C ARG A 30 -2.97 -8.38 6.57
N PHE A 31 -3.63 -8.81 5.50
CA PHE A 31 -4.00 -7.95 4.38
C PHE A 31 -4.90 -6.79 4.86
N GLU A 32 -5.98 -7.09 5.58
CA GLU A 32 -6.92 -6.09 6.09
C GLU A 32 -6.22 -5.10 7.03
N LEU A 33 -5.34 -5.59 7.90
CA LEU A 33 -4.55 -4.75 8.81
C LEU A 33 -3.61 -3.81 8.03
N ILE A 34 -2.86 -4.34 7.05
CA ILE A 34 -1.96 -3.52 6.23
C ILE A 34 -2.71 -2.43 5.48
N MET A 35 -3.86 -2.77 4.89
CA MET A 35 -4.68 -1.80 4.17
C MET A 35 -5.25 -0.73 5.11
N SER A 36 -5.70 -1.12 6.30
CA SER A 36 -6.18 -0.20 7.33
C SER A 36 -5.08 0.76 7.77
N ASN A 37 -3.90 0.24 8.08
CA ASN A 37 -2.73 1.03 8.47
C ASN A 37 -2.29 1.99 7.36
N TYR A 38 -2.37 1.57 6.09
CA TYR A 38 -2.04 2.44 4.96
C TYR A 38 -3.02 3.61 4.81
N ILE A 39 -4.32 3.33 4.94
CA ILE A 39 -5.36 4.37 4.92
C ILE A 39 -5.17 5.32 6.11
N GLU A 40 -4.91 4.80 7.31
CA GLU A 40 -4.62 5.62 8.48
C GLU A 40 -3.39 6.51 8.29
N PHE A 41 -2.31 5.96 7.71
CA PHE A 41 -1.14 6.75 7.35
C PHE A 41 -1.50 7.89 6.41
N ILE A 42 -2.26 7.61 5.34
CA ILE A 42 -2.73 8.63 4.40
C ILE A 42 -3.44 9.74 5.17
N LEU A 43 -4.46 9.42 5.97
CA LEU A 43 -5.29 10.41 6.66
C LEU A 43 -4.50 11.30 7.63
N ASN A 44 -3.45 10.76 8.25
CA ASN A 44 -2.65 11.45 9.26
C ASN A 44 -1.37 12.12 8.71
N HIS A 45 -0.94 11.78 7.49
CA HIS A 45 0.35 12.21 6.92
C HIS A 45 0.20 12.71 5.48
N LYS A 46 -0.69 13.70 5.29
CA LYS A 46 -1.02 14.26 3.96
C LYS A 46 0.21 14.71 3.16
N ASP A 47 1.08 15.52 3.76
CA ASP A 47 2.18 16.13 3.03
C ASP A 47 3.21 15.09 2.61
N GLU A 48 3.51 14.13 3.49
CA GLU A 48 4.38 13.00 3.17
C GLU A 48 3.80 12.12 2.07
N PHE A 49 2.51 11.79 2.14
CA PHE A 49 1.84 11.00 1.10
C PHE A 49 1.88 11.71 -0.26
N LEU A 50 1.49 12.99 -0.32
CA LEU A 50 1.47 13.75 -1.57
C LEU A 50 2.87 13.92 -2.16
N PHE A 51 3.87 14.16 -1.31
CA PHE A 51 5.26 14.21 -1.74
C PHE A 51 5.74 12.88 -2.31
N TYR A 52 5.48 11.76 -1.63
CA TYR A 52 5.84 10.42 -2.09
C TYR A 52 5.22 10.12 -3.46
N GLU A 53 3.91 10.35 -3.60
CA GLU A 53 3.18 10.15 -4.85
C GLU A 53 3.75 10.98 -6.02
N GLN A 54 4.03 12.26 -5.78
CA GLN A 54 4.62 13.13 -6.80
C GLN A 54 6.03 12.67 -7.17
N PHE A 55 6.82 12.23 -6.18
CA PHE A 55 8.18 11.76 -6.40
C PHE A 55 8.20 10.47 -7.21
N CYS A 56 7.35 9.48 -6.88
CA CYS A 56 7.20 8.22 -7.61
C CYS A 56 6.83 8.42 -9.09
N ASN A 57 6.10 9.49 -9.41
CA ASN A 57 5.70 9.83 -10.78
C ASN A 57 6.63 10.84 -11.46
N SER A 58 7.81 11.09 -10.89
CA SER A 58 8.80 12.04 -11.44
C SER A 58 9.97 11.34 -12.11
N PRO A 59 10.67 11.97 -13.08
CA PRO A 59 11.90 11.44 -13.68
C PRO A 59 13.04 11.22 -12.68
N LEU A 60 12.95 11.80 -11.48
CA LEU A 60 13.98 11.63 -10.44
C LEU A 60 14.01 10.22 -9.87
N VAL A 61 12.94 9.45 -10.05
CA VAL A 61 12.79 8.10 -9.54
C VAL A 61 13.60 7.05 -10.31
N GLU A 62 13.83 7.27 -11.62
CA GLU A 62 14.56 6.34 -12.50
C GLU A 62 15.98 6.06 -11.98
N ASN A 63 16.58 7.05 -11.33
CA ASN A 63 17.93 6.99 -10.79
C ASN A 63 18.00 6.48 -9.34
N LEU A 64 16.86 6.08 -8.74
CA LEU A 64 16.72 5.65 -7.35
C LEU A 64 16.45 4.14 -7.24
N TYR A 65 15.70 3.59 -8.19
CA TYR A 65 15.36 2.15 -8.25
C TYR A 65 16.53 1.22 -8.63
N LEU A 66 17.69 1.77 -8.97
CA LEU A 66 18.90 0.97 -9.22
C LEU A 66 19.55 0.46 -7.93
N GLU A 67 19.19 0.98 -6.74
CA GLU A 67 19.91 0.67 -5.50
C GLU A 67 19.07 0.04 -4.36
N ASP A 68 17.88 0.50 -3.93
CA ASP A 68 17.39 0.00 -2.60
C ASP A 68 15.88 0.06 -2.23
N SER A 69 14.96 0.56 -3.06
CA SER A 69 13.55 0.73 -2.63
C SER A 69 12.70 -0.56 -2.62
N SER A 70 13.15 -1.63 -3.31
CA SER A 70 12.38 -2.88 -3.37
C SER A 70 12.28 -3.61 -2.03
N MET A 71 13.17 -3.30 -1.07
CA MET A 71 13.23 -3.98 0.23
C MET A 71 12.14 -3.55 1.21
N MET A 72 11.73 -2.28 1.19
CA MET A 72 10.85 -1.74 2.23
C MET A 72 9.43 -2.32 2.17
N PHE A 73 8.97 -2.75 0.99
CA PHE A 73 7.65 -3.37 0.81
C PHE A 73 7.69 -4.90 0.69
N GLN A 74 8.87 -5.53 0.83
CA GLN A 74 9.04 -6.99 0.77
C GLN A 74 8.05 -7.78 1.65
N PRO A 75 7.70 -7.34 2.88
CA PRO A 75 6.72 -8.07 3.67
C PRO A 75 5.36 -8.24 2.96
N PHE A 76 4.96 -7.27 2.15
CA PHE A 76 3.71 -7.37 1.38
C PHE A 76 3.85 -8.28 0.17
N TYR A 77 4.98 -8.25 -0.54
CA TYR A 77 5.26 -9.24 -1.60
C TYR A 77 5.17 -10.66 -1.06
N LYS A 78 5.80 -10.92 0.09
CA LYS A 78 5.76 -12.22 0.77
C LYS A 78 4.34 -12.63 1.15
N LEU A 79 3.52 -11.67 1.64
CA LEU A 79 2.11 -11.93 1.95
C LEU A 79 1.32 -12.38 0.71
N ILE A 80 1.55 -11.73 -0.42
CA ILE A 80 0.88 -12.08 -1.68
C ILE A 80 1.31 -13.47 -2.15
N GLU A 81 2.61 -13.78 -2.15
CA GLU A 81 3.09 -15.11 -2.52
C GLU A 81 2.56 -16.21 -1.60
N GLU A 82 2.57 -15.97 -0.28
CA GLU A 82 1.97 -16.90 0.68
C GLU A 82 0.47 -17.13 0.41
N GLY A 83 -0.27 -16.06 0.07
CA GLY A 83 -1.68 -16.15 -0.29
C GLY A 83 -1.93 -16.98 -1.55
N LYS A 84 -1.04 -16.92 -2.54
CA LYS A 84 -1.09 -17.74 -3.75
C LYS A 84 -0.77 -19.21 -3.44
N GLU A 85 0.27 -19.47 -2.66
CA GLU A 85 0.63 -20.83 -2.22
C GLU A 85 -0.52 -21.52 -1.48
N GLN A 86 -1.25 -20.76 -0.66
CA GLN A 86 -2.44 -21.23 0.06
C GLN A 86 -3.71 -21.28 -0.81
N LYS A 87 -3.65 -20.89 -2.09
CA LYS A 87 -4.78 -20.78 -3.02
C LYS A 87 -5.90 -19.85 -2.53
N LEU A 88 -5.55 -18.87 -1.70
CA LEU A 88 -6.45 -17.81 -1.23
C LEU A 88 -6.51 -16.65 -2.20
N LEU A 89 -5.42 -16.41 -2.94
CA LEU A 89 -5.28 -15.38 -3.96
C LEU A 89 -5.19 -16.01 -5.35
N LYS A 90 -5.64 -15.29 -6.37
CA LYS A 90 -5.54 -15.69 -7.79
C LYS A 90 -4.07 -15.96 -8.17
N ASP A 91 -3.82 -16.76 -9.19
CA ASP A 91 -2.46 -16.98 -9.68
C ASP A 91 -2.10 -15.95 -10.78
N TYR A 92 -2.04 -14.69 -10.38
CA TYR A 92 -1.65 -13.57 -11.24
C TYR A 92 -0.24 -13.07 -10.92
N ASP A 93 0.33 -12.32 -11.85
CA ASP A 93 1.57 -11.59 -11.62
C ASP A 93 1.47 -10.74 -10.33
N THR A 94 2.50 -10.79 -9.50
CA THR A 94 2.53 -10.13 -8.19
C THR A 94 2.43 -8.61 -8.31
N MET A 95 3.10 -8.02 -9.31
CA MET A 95 3.02 -6.58 -9.55
C MET A 95 1.61 -6.18 -9.97
N LEU A 96 0.96 -6.97 -10.83
CA LEU A 96 -0.44 -6.76 -11.18
C LEU A 96 -1.35 -6.75 -9.94
N MET A 97 -1.18 -7.72 -9.03
CA MET A 97 -1.96 -7.75 -7.78
C MET A 97 -1.74 -6.51 -6.93
N LEU A 98 -0.48 -6.11 -6.74
CA LEU A 98 -0.13 -4.94 -5.95
C LEU A 98 -0.78 -3.68 -6.54
N VAL A 99 -0.78 -3.51 -7.85
CA VAL A 99 -1.45 -2.38 -8.51
C VAL A 99 -2.96 -2.42 -8.27
N LEU A 100 -3.60 -3.58 -8.40
CA LEU A 100 -5.05 -3.73 -8.14
C LEU A 100 -5.42 -3.38 -6.70
N ILE A 101 -4.52 -3.62 -5.75
CA ILE A 101 -4.72 -3.33 -4.33
C ILE A 101 -4.50 -1.84 -4.03
N TYR A 102 -3.36 -1.27 -4.46
CA TYR A 102 -2.94 0.07 -4.06
C TYR A 102 -3.57 1.19 -4.88
N ALA A 103 -3.69 1.03 -6.20
CA ALA A 103 -4.12 2.12 -7.07
C ALA A 103 -5.51 2.70 -6.68
N PRO A 104 -6.52 1.89 -6.31
CA PRO A 104 -7.79 2.41 -5.83
C PRO A 104 -7.67 3.26 -4.56
N VAL A 105 -6.86 2.80 -3.58
CA VAL A 105 -6.67 3.53 -2.31
C VAL A 105 -5.98 4.86 -2.56
N THR A 106 -4.90 4.85 -3.34
CA THR A 106 -4.12 6.04 -3.69
C THR A 106 -4.95 7.06 -4.47
N GLU A 107 -5.82 6.63 -5.38
CA GLU A 107 -6.69 7.56 -6.12
C GLU A 107 -7.79 8.14 -5.22
N LEU A 108 -8.42 7.32 -4.37
CA LEU A 108 -9.40 7.81 -3.40
C LEU A 108 -8.78 8.75 -2.37
N ALA A 109 -7.51 8.56 -1.99
CA ALA A 109 -6.76 9.51 -1.16
C ALA A 109 -6.69 10.90 -1.81
N LYS A 110 -6.41 10.96 -3.11
CA LYS A 110 -6.37 12.23 -3.85
C LYS A 110 -7.75 12.89 -3.90
N GLN A 111 -8.81 12.11 -4.12
CA GLN A 111 -10.19 12.60 -4.10
C GLN A 111 -10.60 13.11 -2.70
N TYR A 112 -10.20 12.40 -1.64
CA TYR A 112 -10.42 12.84 -0.26
C TYR A 112 -9.80 14.20 0.01
N TYR A 113 -8.55 14.44 -0.42
CA TYR A 113 -7.93 15.76 -0.26
C TYR A 113 -8.56 16.86 -1.09
N ARG A 114 -9.25 16.51 -2.19
CA ARG A 114 -10.09 17.43 -2.97
C ARG A 114 -11.51 17.58 -2.42
N ARG A 115 -11.86 16.88 -1.32
CA ARG A 115 -13.20 16.82 -0.71
C ARG A 115 -14.26 16.22 -1.64
N GLU A 116 -13.84 15.34 -2.54
CA GLU A 116 -14.70 14.60 -3.49
C GLU A 116 -15.08 13.20 -2.95
N PHE A 117 -14.37 12.73 -1.92
CA PHE A 117 -14.58 11.44 -1.28
C PHE A 117 -14.38 11.57 0.24
N GLU A 118 -14.98 10.66 1.01
CA GLU A 118 -14.84 10.60 2.46
C GLU A 118 -14.43 9.20 2.90
N PHE A 119 -13.31 9.09 3.64
CA PHE A 119 -12.90 7.86 4.32
C PHE A 119 -13.62 7.71 5.67
N ASN A 120 -14.95 7.58 5.63
CA ASN A 120 -15.71 7.12 6.79
C ASN A 120 -15.59 5.59 6.95
N ASP A 121 -15.94 5.08 8.13
CA ASP A 121 -15.79 3.65 8.48
C ASP A 121 -16.40 2.71 7.44
N LYS A 122 -17.57 3.07 6.90
CA LYS A 122 -18.24 2.27 5.88
C LYS A 122 -17.41 2.22 4.61
N ASN A 123 -17.00 3.38 4.09
CA ASN A 123 -16.24 3.46 2.84
C ASN A 123 -14.86 2.83 2.95
N VAL A 124 -14.19 2.95 4.10
CA VAL A 124 -12.92 2.24 4.39
C VAL A 124 -13.13 0.73 4.33
N LYS A 125 -14.15 0.21 5.02
CA LYS A 125 -14.46 -1.22 5.02
C LYS A 125 -14.79 -1.74 3.62
N ASP A 126 -15.63 -1.02 2.88
CA ASP A 126 -16.01 -1.39 1.52
C ASP A 126 -14.81 -1.39 0.58
N LEU A 127 -13.89 -0.41 0.71
CA LEU A 127 -12.66 -0.34 -0.07
C LEU A 127 -11.74 -1.53 0.23
N ILE A 128 -11.46 -1.82 1.50
CA ILE A 128 -10.61 -2.96 1.89
C ILE A 128 -11.20 -4.27 1.37
N GLN A 129 -12.50 -4.47 1.55
CA GLN A 129 -13.18 -5.68 1.06
C GLN A 129 -13.16 -5.78 -0.46
N SER A 130 -13.34 -4.66 -1.17
CA SER A 130 -13.27 -4.61 -2.63
C SER A 130 -11.85 -4.92 -3.14
N SER A 131 -10.82 -4.38 -2.49
CA SER A 131 -9.42 -4.69 -2.80
C SER A 131 -9.10 -6.17 -2.57
N TRP A 132 -9.63 -6.78 -1.50
CA TRP A 132 -9.51 -8.23 -1.27
C TRP A 132 -10.22 -9.04 -2.35
N ASP A 133 -11.46 -8.67 -2.68
CA ASP A 133 -12.27 -9.39 -3.68
C ASP A 133 -11.67 -9.32 -5.09
N ALA A 134 -10.96 -8.24 -5.41
CA ALA A 134 -10.22 -8.10 -6.66
C ALA A 134 -9.13 -9.18 -6.82
N VAL A 135 -8.49 -9.60 -5.71
CA VAL A 135 -7.34 -10.50 -5.75
C VAL A 135 -7.60 -11.92 -5.22
N LYS A 136 -8.70 -12.16 -4.47
CA LYS A 136 -9.04 -13.48 -3.93
C LYS A 136 -9.32 -14.49 -5.05
N ALA A 137 -8.93 -15.75 -4.85
CA ALA A 137 -9.19 -16.88 -5.76
C ALA A 137 -10.67 -17.23 -5.85
#